data_AF-A0A5S3V6B1-F1
#
_entry.id   AF-A0A5S3V6B1-F1
#
_cell.length_a   1.000
_cell.length_b   1.000
_cell.length_c   1.000
_cell.angle_alpha   90.00
_cell.angle_beta   90.00
_cell.angle_gamma   90.00
#
_symmetry.space_group_name_H-M   'P 1'
#
loop_
_entity.id
_entity.type
_entity.pdbx_description
1 polymer ?
#
loop_
_entity_poly.entity_id
_entity_poly.type
_entity_poly.pdbx_seq_one_letter_code
_entity_poly.pdbx_strand_id
1 'polypeptide(L)'
;MAEPLSIEMLRLSINMAATEQRLTLENIASGNKVGANYQAVDFSQLIESVQHESDSSRIATLSDNWVNVEATLTSKTTKQVVLDEEVALSMKAAGKYQKMIEVLNRKLALAELATNGGKR
;
A
#
# COMPACT_ATOMS: atom_id res chain seq x y z
N MET A 1 3.86 -11.25 21.70
CA MET A 1 2.70 -11.33 20.78
C MET A 1 2.79 -10.12 19.86
N ALA A 2 2.94 -10.32 18.55
CA ALA A 2 2.72 -9.20 17.63
C ALA A 2 1.22 -8.86 17.73
N GLU A 3 0.88 -7.65 18.17
CA GLU A 3 -0.51 -7.28 18.34
C GLU A 3 -1.25 -7.37 16.99
N PRO A 4 -2.47 -7.94 16.94
CA PRO A 4 -3.28 -8.07 15.72
C PRO A 4 -3.35 -6.75 14.92
N LEU A 5 -3.47 -5.63 15.64
CA LEU A 5 -3.44 -4.28 15.09
C LEU A 5 -2.20 -3.99 14.24
N SER A 6 -1.03 -4.44 14.71
CA SER A 6 0.25 -4.19 14.05
C SER A 6 0.48 -5.01 12.78
N ILE A 7 -0.28 -6.10 12.59
CA ILE A 7 -0.28 -6.92 11.38
C ILE A 7 -1.26 -6.31 10.37
N GLU A 8 -2.44 -5.91 10.82
CA GLU A 8 -3.44 -5.29 9.95
C GLU A 8 -3.00 -3.91 9.44
N MET A 9 -2.34 -3.09 10.27
CA MET A 9 -1.72 -1.85 9.80
C MET A 9 -0.64 -2.08 8.75
N LEU A 10 0.11 -3.19 8.87
CA LEU A 10 1.16 -3.53 7.92
C LEU A 10 0.57 -4.03 6.59
N ARG A 11 -0.49 -4.84 6.64
CA ARG A 11 -1.27 -5.24 5.46
C ARG A 11 -1.84 -4.04 4.71
N LEU A 12 -2.45 -3.10 5.44
CA LEU A 12 -2.96 -1.87 4.86
C LEU A 12 -1.83 -1.05 4.20
N SER A 13 -0.68 -0.94 4.86
CA SER A 13 0.49 -0.22 4.33
C SER A 13 1.04 -0.88 3.05
N ILE A 14 1.01 -2.21 2.97
CA ILE A 14 1.39 -2.97 1.79
C ILE A 14 0.42 -2.69 0.63
N ASN A 15 -0.88 -2.70 0.91
CA ASN A 15 -1.90 -2.38 -0.08
C ASN A 15 -1.72 -0.95 -0.63
N MET A 16 -1.49 0.02 0.25
CA MET A 16 -1.18 1.40 -0.14
C MET A 16 0.04 1.48 -1.07
N ALA A 17 1.16 0.86 -0.68
CA ALA A 17 2.39 0.91 -1.47
C ALA A 17 2.28 0.15 -2.80
N ALA A 18 1.56 -0.96 -2.84
CA ALA A 18 1.25 -1.68 -4.07
C ALA A 18 0.43 -0.79 -5.04
N THR A 19 -0.57 -0.08 -4.51
CA THR A 19 -1.36 0.89 -5.29
C THR A 19 -0.49 2.02 -5.81
N GLU A 20 0.37 2.66 -4.99
CA GLU A 20 1.30 3.69 -5.46
C GLU A 20 2.17 3.17 -6.61
N GLN A 21 2.79 2.01 -6.43
CA GLN A 21 3.64 1.41 -7.45
C GLN A 21 2.86 1.11 -8.74
N ARG A 22 1.65 0.54 -8.64
CA ARG A 22 0.81 0.21 -9.79
C ARG A 22 0.42 1.47 -10.58
N LEU A 23 -0.06 2.51 -9.89
CA LEU A 23 -0.48 3.76 -10.53
C LEU A 23 0.70 4.44 -11.23
N THR A 24 1.86 4.49 -10.60
CA THR A 24 3.07 5.05 -11.22
C THR A 24 3.50 4.25 -12.45
N LEU A 25 3.45 2.91 -12.41
CA LEU A 25 3.74 2.08 -13.59
C LEU A 25 2.73 2.30 -14.72
N GLU A 26 1.45 2.48 -14.41
CA GLU A 26 0.41 2.82 -15.39
C GLU A 26 0.64 4.20 -16.01
N ASN A 27 1.08 5.19 -15.22
CA ASN A 27 1.46 6.51 -15.72
C ASN A 27 2.67 6.40 -16.66
N ILE A 28 3.72 5.67 -16.30
CA ILE A 28 4.89 5.43 -17.19
C ILE A 28 4.44 4.78 -18.50
N ALA A 29 3.64 3.70 -18.41
CA ALA A 29 3.16 2.97 -19.58
C ALA A 29 2.25 3.83 -20.49
N SER A 30 1.59 4.85 -19.94
CA SER A 30 0.70 5.74 -20.67
C SER A 30 1.34 7.08 -21.05
N GLY A 31 2.54 7.41 -20.59
CA GLY A 31 3.14 8.74 -20.76
C GLY A 31 3.44 9.15 -22.22
N ASN A 32 3.54 8.18 -23.14
CA ASN A 32 3.69 8.44 -24.58
C ASN A 32 2.36 8.41 -25.35
N LYS A 33 1.22 8.20 -24.68
CA LYS A 33 -0.11 8.17 -25.32
C LYS A 33 -0.75 9.55 -25.28
N VAL A 34 -1.12 10.06 -26.46
CA VAL A 34 -1.91 11.29 -26.60
C VAL A 34 -3.27 11.09 -25.91
N GLY A 35 -3.60 11.97 -24.96
CA GLY A 35 -4.86 11.90 -24.19
C GLY A 35 -4.83 10.93 -23.00
N ALA A 36 -3.67 10.48 -22.55
CA ALA A 36 -3.55 9.72 -21.31
C ALA A 36 -3.99 10.54 -20.10
N ASN A 37 -4.76 9.92 -19.20
CA ASN A 37 -5.11 10.49 -17.91
C ASN A 37 -4.09 10.04 -16.88
N TYR A 38 -3.42 11.01 -16.25
CA TYR A 38 -2.60 10.80 -15.08
C TYR A 38 -3.44 10.30 -13.92
N GLN A 39 -2.96 9.28 -13.24
CA GLN A 39 -3.61 8.72 -12.05
C GLN A 39 -2.73 8.97 -10.82
N ALA A 40 -3.36 9.41 -9.73
CA ALA A 40 -2.70 9.57 -8.45
C ALA A 40 -3.66 9.23 -7.31
N VAL A 41 -3.09 8.83 -6.19
CA VAL A 41 -3.82 8.49 -4.97
C VAL A 41 -3.34 9.37 -3.84
N ASP A 42 -4.25 9.79 -2.97
CA ASP A 42 -3.93 10.48 -1.72
C ASP A 42 -4.45 9.65 -0.55
N PHE A 43 -3.52 9.15 0.26
CA PHE A 43 -3.84 8.35 1.44
C PHE A 43 -3.90 9.17 2.73
N SER A 44 -3.71 10.49 2.69
CA SER A 44 -3.58 11.32 3.90
C SER A 44 -4.79 11.16 4.83
N GLN A 45 -6.00 11.22 4.28
CA GLN A 45 -7.24 11.01 5.05
C GLN A 45 -7.37 9.60 5.60
N LEU A 46 -6.95 8.59 4.84
CA LEU A 46 -6.97 7.20 5.28
C LEU A 46 -5.98 7.01 6.45
N ILE A 47 -4.78 7.55 6.33
CA ILE A 47 -3.75 7.51 7.38
C ILE A 47 -4.25 8.19 8.66
N GLU A 48 -4.82 9.39 8.57
CA GLU A 48 -5.42 10.07 9.72
C GLU A 48 -6.52 9.23 10.37
N SER A 49 -7.39 8.60 9.56
CA SER A 49 -8.47 7.76 10.07
C SER A 49 -7.98 6.52 10.82
N VAL A 50 -6.82 5.98 10.43
CA VAL A 50 -6.25 4.75 10.98
C VAL A 50 -5.29 5.02 12.14
N GLN A 51 -4.63 6.18 12.18
CA GLN A 51 -3.72 6.57 13.27
C GLN A 51 -4.41 6.67 14.63
N HIS A 52 -5.70 6.97 14.65
CA HIS A 52 -6.50 7.04 15.87
C HIS A 52 -7.34 5.79 16.12
N GLU A 53 -7.17 4.75 15.29
CA GLU A 53 -7.97 3.53 15.39
C GLU A 53 -7.27 2.49 16.27
N SER A 54 -7.96 2.06 17.33
CA SER A 54 -7.52 1.00 18.23
C SER A 54 -8.12 -0.37 17.88
N ASP A 55 -9.17 -0.38 17.05
CA ASP A 55 -9.84 -1.60 16.64
C ASP A 55 -9.21 -2.22 15.38
N SER A 56 -8.50 -3.33 15.57
CA SER A 56 -7.90 -4.08 14.47
C SER A 56 -8.92 -4.61 13.46
N SER A 57 -10.17 -4.85 13.85
CA SER A 57 -11.21 -5.37 12.95
C SER A 57 -11.62 -4.35 11.88
N ARG A 58 -11.59 -3.05 12.23
CA ARG A 58 -11.87 -1.97 11.28
C ARG A 58 -10.76 -1.79 10.27
N ILE A 59 -9.50 -1.93 10.69
CA ILE A 59 -8.34 -1.92 9.79
C ILE A 59 -8.32 -3.16 8.89
N ALA A 60 -8.68 -4.33 9.42
CA ALA A 60 -8.85 -5.54 8.62
C ALA A 60 -9.93 -5.35 7.54
N THR A 61 -11.08 -4.75 7.91
CA THR A 61 -12.18 -4.46 6.96
C THR A 61 -11.74 -3.54 5.81
N LEU A 62 -10.90 -2.53 6.11
CA LEU A 62 -10.32 -1.65 5.09
C LEU A 62 -9.37 -2.42 4.14
N SER A 63 -8.59 -3.35 4.69
CA SER A 63 -7.67 -4.18 3.93
C SER A 63 -8.40 -5.21 3.06
N ASP A 64 -9.46 -5.83 3.58
CA ASP A 64 -10.28 -6.81 2.86
C ASP A 64 -11.08 -6.16 1.72
N ASN A 65 -11.53 -4.92 1.92
CA ASN A 65 -12.26 -4.15 0.92
C ASN A 65 -11.36 -3.18 0.14
N TRP A 66 -10.05 -3.47 0.03
CA TRP A 66 -9.07 -2.53 -0.51
C TRP A 66 -9.42 -2.00 -1.90
N VAL A 67 -9.95 -2.85 -2.79
CA VAL A 67 -10.35 -2.46 -4.16
C VAL A 67 -11.34 -1.29 -4.15
N ASN A 68 -12.29 -1.29 -3.22
CA ASN A 68 -13.27 -0.21 -3.09
C ASN A 68 -12.63 1.06 -2.49
N VAL A 69 -11.76 0.88 -1.48
CA VAL A 69 -11.03 2.00 -0.85
C VAL A 69 -10.09 2.67 -1.85
N GLU A 70 -9.38 1.90 -2.66
CA GLU A 70 -8.50 2.39 -3.71
C GLU A 70 -9.29 3.19 -4.76
N ALA A 71 -10.45 2.68 -5.18
CA ALA A 71 -11.27 3.35 -6.18
C ALA A 71 -11.79 4.72 -5.72
N THR A 72 -12.05 4.91 -4.42
CA THR A 72 -12.51 6.20 -3.88
C THR A 72 -11.36 7.20 -3.70
N LEU A 73 -10.15 6.72 -3.43
CA LEU A 73 -8.97 7.56 -3.21
C LEU A 73 -8.20 7.88 -4.50
N THR A 74 -8.40 7.09 -5.57
CA THR A 74 -7.74 7.30 -6.85
C THR A 74 -8.40 8.43 -7.62
N SER A 75 -7.62 9.47 -7.89
CA SER A 75 -7.99 10.59 -8.75
C SER A 75 -7.40 10.40 -10.16
N LYS A 76 -8.14 10.85 -11.18
CA LYS A 76 -7.69 10.89 -12.57
C LYS A 76 -7.71 12.32 -13.05
N THR A 77 -6.60 12.77 -13.64
CA THR A 77 -6.47 14.13 -14.17
C THR A 77 -5.83 14.10 -15.56
N THR A 78 -6.12 15.11 -16.37
CA THR A 78 -5.58 15.27 -17.73
C THR A 78 -4.16 15.84 -17.76
N LYS A 79 -3.47 15.83 -16.61
CA LYS A 79 -2.09 16.29 -16.50
C LYS A 79 -1.18 15.46 -17.40
N GLN A 80 -0.26 16.12 -18.09
CA GLN A 80 0.79 15.44 -18.84
C GLN A 80 1.71 14.67 -17.89
N VAL A 81 1.95 13.40 -18.22
CA VAL A 81 2.88 12.55 -17.48
C VAL A 81 4.32 13.00 -17.76
N VAL A 82 5.08 13.27 -16.70
CA VAL A 82 6.52 13.53 -16.78
C VAL A 82 7.24 12.22 -16.46
N LEU A 83 7.76 11.53 -17.48
CA LEU A 83 8.27 10.16 -17.35
C LEU A 83 9.42 10.04 -16.33
N ASP A 84 10.36 10.98 -16.31
CA ASP A 84 11.49 10.93 -15.39
C ASP A 84 11.05 11.01 -13.92
N GLU A 85 10.02 11.83 -13.65
CA GLU A 85 9.41 11.97 -12.32
C GLU A 85 8.72 10.66 -11.90
N GLU A 86 7.93 10.06 -12.79
CA GLU A 86 7.25 8.80 -12.51
C GLU A 86 8.24 7.64 -12.33
N VAL A 87 9.33 7.57 -13.10
CA VAL A 87 10.36 6.55 -12.92
C VAL A 87 11.00 6.68 -11.53
N ALA A 88 11.34 7.90 -11.09
CA ALA A 88 11.90 8.14 -9.77
C ALA A 88 10.90 7.77 -8.65
N LEU A 89 9.62 8.12 -8.81
CA LEU A 89 8.55 7.74 -7.89
C LEU A 89 8.36 6.22 -7.81
N SER A 90 8.44 5.53 -8.96
CA SER A 90 8.29 4.07 -9.05
C SER A 90 9.39 3.35 -8.28
N MET A 91 10.65 3.78 -8.47
CA MET A 91 11.78 3.20 -7.73
C MET A 91 11.64 3.40 -6.21
N LYS A 92 11.17 4.58 -5.78
CA LYS A 92 10.92 4.88 -4.37
C LYS A 92 9.78 4.02 -3.80
N ALA A 93 8.67 3.90 -4.52
CA ALA A 93 7.52 3.09 -4.12
C ALA A 93 7.88 1.60 -4.04
N ALA A 94 8.58 1.06 -5.04
CA ALA A 94 9.03 -0.32 -5.07
C ALA A 94 9.96 -0.65 -3.89
N GLY A 95 10.92 0.24 -3.58
CA GLY A 95 11.81 0.06 -2.44
C GLY A 95 11.09 0.07 -1.09
N LYS A 96 10.06 0.90 -0.93
CA LYS A 96 9.20 0.90 0.26
C LYS A 96 8.39 -0.39 0.36
N TYR A 97 7.75 -0.80 -0.74
CA TYR A 97 6.93 -2.02 -0.80
C TYR A 97 7.75 -3.27 -0.42
N GLN A 98 8.92 -3.45 -1.02
CA GLN A 98 9.81 -4.58 -0.71
C GLN A 98 10.17 -4.65 0.78
N LYS A 99 10.53 -3.52 1.39
CA LYS A 99 10.82 -3.46 2.83
C LYS A 99 9.61 -3.83 3.69
N MET A 100 8.41 -3.39 3.33
CA MET A 100 7.20 -3.69 4.09
C MET A 100 6.82 -5.17 4.01
N ILE A 101 6.96 -5.80 2.85
CA ILE A 101 6.77 -7.25 2.68
C ILE A 101 7.77 -8.03 3.54
N GLU A 102 9.04 -7.61 3.56
CA GLU A 102 10.06 -8.24 4.41
C GLU A 102 9.71 -8.17 5.90
N VAL A 103 9.28 -6.99 6.38
CA VAL A 103 8.83 -6.81 7.76
C VAL A 103 7.61 -7.67 8.07
N LEU A 104 6.66 -7.80 7.14
CA LEU A 104 5.48 -8.63 7.32
C LEU A 104 5.85 -10.10 7.46
N ASN A 105 6.69 -10.60 6.56
CA ASN A 105 7.15 -11.99 6.60
C ASN A 105 7.89 -12.29 7.91
N ARG A 106 8.73 -11.36 8.39
CA ARG A 106 9.39 -11.49 9.70
C ARG A 106 8.39 -11.53 10.85
N LYS A 107 7.36 -10.68 10.83
CA LYS A 107 6.30 -10.68 11.87
C LYS A 107 5.49 -11.97 11.87
N LEU A 108 5.12 -12.49 10.70
CA LEU A 108 4.40 -13.76 10.57
C LEU A 108 5.25 -14.93 11.09
N ALA A 109 6.53 -15.01 10.71
CA ALA A 109 7.45 -16.03 11.21
C ALA A 109 7.61 -15.98 12.75
N LEU A 110 7.67 -14.77 13.33
CA LEU A 110 7.70 -14.60 14.79
C LEU A 110 6.38 -15.03 15.45
N ALA A 111 5.24 -14.74 14.82
CA ALA A 111 3.93 -15.16 15.30
C ALA A 111 3.82 -16.69 15.26
N GLU A 112 4.20 -17.34 14.15
CA GLU A 112 4.25 -18.80 14.02
C GLU A 112 5.17 -19.44 15.06
N LEU A 113 6.34 -18.85 15.32
CA LEU A 113 7.26 -19.35 16.34
C LEU A 113 6.68 -19.22 17.76
N ALA A 114 5.94 -18.15 18.03
CA ALA A 114 5.26 -17.94 19.29
C ALA A 114 4.04 -18.86 19.48
N THR A 115 3.30 -19.16 18.42
CA THR A 115 2.13 -20.07 18.48
C THR A 115 2.54 -21.55 18.50
N ASN A 116 3.59 -21.91 17.77
CA ASN A 116 4.12 -23.28 17.73
C ASN A 116 5.16 -23.53 18.83
N GLY A 117 5.46 -22.52 19.67
CA GLY A 117 6.24 -22.65 20.90
C GLY A 117 7.68 -23.14 20.72
N GLY A 118 8.29 -22.94 19.54
CA GLY A 118 9.62 -23.48 19.25
C GLY A 118 9.72 -25.01 19.31
N LYS A 119 8.60 -25.74 19.26
CA LYS A 119 8.61 -27.21 19.21
C LYS A 119 8.83 -27.66 17.77
N ARG A 120 10.09 -27.97 17.46
CA ARG A 120 10.42 -29.02 16.48
C ARG A 120 10.20 -30.36 17.14
#